data_AF-A0A3R6U435-F1
#
_entry.id   AF-A0A3R6U435-F1
#
_cell.length_a   1.000
_cell.length_b   1.000
_cell.length_c   1.000
_cell.angle_alpha   90.00
_cell.angle_beta   90.00
_cell.angle_gamma   90.00
#
_symmetry.space_group_name_H-M   'P 1'
#
loop_
_entity.id
_entity.type
_entity.pdbx_description
1 polymer ?
#
loop_
_entity_poly.entity_id
_entity_poly.type
_entity_poly.pdbx_seq_one_letter_code
_entity_poly.pdbx_strand_id
1 'polypeptide(L)'
;MGNFNEKTFEVQNAGLVLISPYLPILFYRLGYLAEDRRSFVNKEKQIRAIFLLQYMTSEKPDYNEASLLLNRVLVNYPISEPLPRNVELTQAETDMADQMLTAIKTNWDKMRNTSVRGFQDAFLKRKGKLEESEDRWMLKVEERAYDILLDSVPWSFKMFRYPFQEKPMLVEWR
;
A
#
# COMPACT_ATOMS: atom_id res chain seq x y z
N MET A 1 7.43 26.33 -21.91
CA MET A 1 8.03 25.56 -20.79
C MET A 1 7.46 24.16 -20.87
N GLY A 2 8.33 23.14 -20.88
CA GLY A 2 8.03 21.81 -21.42
C GLY A 2 6.87 21.10 -20.75
N ASN A 3 6.06 20.42 -21.57
CA ASN A 3 5.12 19.40 -21.14
C ASN A 3 5.93 18.26 -20.53
N PHE A 4 6.10 18.25 -19.21
CA PHE A 4 6.55 17.06 -18.51
C PHE A 4 5.43 16.01 -18.67
N ASN A 5 5.78 14.83 -19.16
CA ASN A 5 4.87 13.71 -19.33
C ASN A 5 4.44 13.18 -17.94
N GLU A 6 3.56 13.91 -17.26
CA GLU A 6 2.93 13.45 -16.03
C GLU A 6 1.95 12.32 -16.38
N LYS A 7 2.27 11.10 -15.94
CA LYS A 7 1.34 9.97 -16.07
C LYS A 7 0.42 9.98 -14.87
N THR A 8 -0.88 10.06 -15.16
CA THR A 8 -1.94 9.99 -14.17
C THR A 8 -2.60 8.62 -14.22
N PHE A 9 -2.89 8.06 -13.06
CA PHE A 9 -3.63 6.83 -12.93
C PHE A 9 -4.70 6.91 -11.84
N GLU A 10 -5.80 6.21 -12.02
CA GLU A 10 -6.81 6.02 -10.98
C GLU A 10 -6.52 4.76 -10.17
N VAL A 11 -6.69 4.84 -8.85
CA VAL A 11 -6.54 3.71 -7.93
C VAL A 11 -7.73 3.62 -6.98
N GLN A 12 -8.06 2.41 -6.53
CA GLN A 12 -9.23 2.15 -5.66
C GLN A 12 -8.84 1.82 -4.20
N ASN A 13 -7.55 1.69 -3.93
CA ASN A 13 -6.97 1.31 -2.65
C ASN A 13 -5.92 2.33 -2.15
N ALA A 14 -6.09 3.60 -2.51
CA ALA A 14 -5.22 4.71 -2.14
C ALA A 14 -4.91 4.76 -0.64
N GLY A 15 -5.84 4.25 0.17
CA GLY A 15 -5.75 4.14 1.60
C GLY A 15 -4.62 3.26 2.15
N LEU A 16 -4.04 2.37 1.33
CA LEU A 16 -2.88 1.55 1.70
C LEU A 16 -1.69 2.36 2.22
N VAL A 17 -1.59 3.64 1.85
CA VAL A 17 -0.55 4.52 2.40
C VAL A 17 -0.63 4.67 3.91
N LEU A 18 -1.81 4.50 4.55
CA LEU A 18 -1.92 4.53 6.01
C LEU A 18 -1.14 3.41 6.70
N ILE A 19 -0.95 2.28 6.02
CA ILE A 19 -0.19 1.16 6.55
C ILE A 19 1.28 1.17 6.11
N SER A 20 1.71 2.21 5.37
CA SER A 20 3.06 2.33 4.82
C SER A 20 4.20 2.08 5.83
N PRO A 21 4.18 2.61 7.07
CA PRO A 21 5.31 2.43 7.98
C PRO A 21 5.54 0.97 8.38
N TYR A 22 4.52 0.13 8.22
CA TYR A 22 4.52 -1.28 8.61
C TYR A 22 4.94 -2.21 7.47
N LEU A 23 4.95 -1.74 6.21
CA LEU A 23 5.22 -2.59 5.05
C LEU A 23 6.65 -3.16 5.04
N PRO A 24 7.72 -2.39 5.32
CA PRO A 24 9.07 -2.95 5.31
C PRO A 24 9.25 -4.08 6.33
N ILE A 25 8.69 -3.94 7.54
CA ILE A 25 8.79 -4.97 8.56
C ILE A 25 7.91 -6.18 8.25
N LEU A 26 6.73 -5.99 7.64
CA LEU A 26 5.89 -7.07 7.13
C LEU A 26 6.67 -7.91 6.11
N PHE A 27 7.24 -7.27 5.09
CA PHE A 27 7.97 -7.96 4.03
C PHE A 27 9.24 -8.64 4.55
N TYR A 28 9.97 -8.00 5.47
CA TYR A 28 11.13 -8.63 6.10
C TYR A 28 10.76 -9.89 6.89
N ARG A 29 9.71 -9.82 7.72
CA ARG A 29 9.24 -10.98 8.51
C ARG A 29 8.74 -12.14 7.66
N LEU A 30 8.23 -11.86 6.46
CA LEU A 30 7.83 -12.87 5.49
C LEU A 30 8.99 -13.42 4.65
N GLY A 31 10.22 -12.96 4.88
CA GLY A 31 11.39 -13.35 4.10
C GLY A 31 11.34 -12.85 2.66
N TYR A 32 10.63 -11.76 2.39
CA TYR A 32 10.55 -11.16 1.06
C TYR A 32 11.71 -10.21 0.75
N LEU A 33 12.30 -9.61 1.79
CA LEU A 33 13.42 -8.67 1.67
C LEU A 33 14.74 -9.36 2.01
N ALA A 34 15.82 -8.89 1.39
CA ALA A 34 17.18 -9.25 1.77
C ALA A 34 17.48 -8.84 3.23
N GLU A 35 18.53 -9.42 3.83
CA GLU A 35 18.90 -9.15 5.23
C GLU A 35 19.17 -7.66 5.53
N ASP A 36 19.73 -6.93 4.56
CA ASP A 36 19.96 -5.50 4.68
C ASP A 36 18.69 -4.64 4.49
N ARG A 37 17.58 -5.28 4.10
CA ARG A 37 16.25 -4.70 3.82
C ARG A 37 16.24 -3.65 2.70
N ARG A 38 17.25 -3.67 1.82
CA ARG A 38 17.39 -2.71 0.70
C ARG A 38 16.84 -3.20 -0.62
N SER A 39 16.49 -4.48 -0.71
CA SER A 39 15.92 -5.08 -1.91
C SER A 39 15.00 -6.25 -1.58
N PHE A 40 14.13 -6.61 -2.51
CA PHE A 40 13.45 -7.90 -2.48
C PHE A 40 14.43 -9.02 -2.86
N VAL A 41 14.27 -10.20 -2.24
CA VAL A 41 15.15 -11.35 -2.50
C VAL A 41 15.05 -11.87 -3.93
N ASN A 42 13.90 -11.70 -4.57
CA ASN A 42 13.66 -12.00 -5.98
C ASN A 42 12.33 -11.37 -6.46
N LYS A 43 12.08 -11.42 -7.77
CA LYS A 43 10.85 -10.92 -8.39
C LYS A 43 9.60 -11.65 -7.90
N GLU A 44 9.69 -12.95 -7.61
CA GLU A 44 8.55 -13.72 -7.13
C GLU A 44 8.03 -13.15 -5.79
N LYS A 45 8.91 -12.88 -4.82
CA LYS A 45 8.52 -12.29 -3.53
C LYS A 45 7.99 -10.85 -3.67
N GLN A 46 8.52 -10.09 -4.62
CA GLN A 46 8.01 -8.76 -4.94
C GLN A 46 6.58 -8.83 -5.51
N ILE A 47 6.31 -9.80 -6.41
CA ILE A 47 4.96 -10.07 -6.92
C ILE A 47 4.05 -10.54 -5.77
N ARG A 48 4.48 -11.47 -4.92
CA ARG A 48 3.68 -11.90 -3.76
C ARG A 48 3.33 -10.74 -2.83
N ALA A 49 4.24 -9.79 -2.62
CA ALA A 49 3.97 -8.57 -1.86
C ALA A 49 2.86 -7.72 -2.48
N ILE A 50 2.81 -7.59 -3.81
CA ILE A 50 1.72 -6.87 -4.53
C ILE A 50 0.35 -7.48 -4.20
N PHE A 51 0.26 -8.81 -4.26
CA PHE A 51 -0.99 -9.54 -4.00
C PHE A 51 -1.33 -9.52 -2.51
N LEU A 52 -0.34 -9.60 -1.63
CA LEU A 52 -0.53 -9.48 -0.18
C LEU A 52 -1.08 -8.10 0.21
N LEU A 53 -0.54 -7.02 -0.36
CA LEU A 53 -1.07 -5.68 -0.14
C LEU A 53 -2.52 -5.58 -0.58
N GLN A 54 -2.90 -6.24 -1.69
CA GLN A 54 -4.29 -6.23 -2.14
C GLN A 54 -5.20 -7.04 -1.21
N TYR A 55 -4.75 -8.19 -0.71
CA TYR A 55 -5.45 -8.96 0.32
C TYR A 55 -5.74 -8.10 1.56
N MET A 56 -4.78 -7.28 1.99
CA MET A 56 -4.96 -6.38 3.14
C MET A 56 -6.05 -5.31 2.94
N THR A 57 -6.48 -5.04 1.70
CA THR A 57 -7.52 -4.04 1.42
C THR A 57 -8.94 -4.58 1.62
N SER A 58 -9.17 -5.90 1.53
CA SER A 58 -10.52 -6.48 1.43
C SER A 58 -10.53 -7.97 1.75
N GLU A 59 -11.57 -8.47 2.41
CA GLU A 59 -11.84 -9.93 2.53
C GLU A 59 -12.04 -10.61 1.16
N LYS A 60 -12.53 -9.87 0.17
CA LYS A 60 -12.68 -10.31 -1.23
C LYS A 60 -11.90 -9.36 -2.12
N PRO A 61 -10.58 -9.55 -2.26
CA PRO A 61 -9.74 -8.67 -3.06
C PRO A 61 -10.04 -8.80 -4.55
N ASP A 62 -10.10 -7.67 -5.24
CA ASP A 62 -10.09 -7.62 -6.70
C ASP A 62 -8.62 -7.55 -7.18
N TYR A 63 -8.19 -8.53 -7.97
CA TYR A 63 -6.82 -8.61 -8.49
C TYR A 63 -6.71 -8.10 -9.93
N ASN A 64 -7.69 -7.34 -10.41
CA ASN A 64 -7.55 -6.62 -11.67
C ASN A 64 -6.35 -5.67 -11.62
N GLU A 65 -5.76 -5.40 -12.79
CA GLU A 65 -4.51 -4.64 -12.87
C GLU A 65 -4.64 -3.21 -12.32
N ALA A 66 -5.80 -2.56 -12.52
CA ALA A 66 -6.08 -1.23 -11.98
C ALA A 66 -6.05 -1.20 -10.44
N SER A 67 -6.49 -2.29 -9.80
CA SER A 67 -6.48 -2.43 -8.33
C SER A 67 -5.08 -2.71 -7.78
N LEU A 68 -4.17 -3.25 -8.60
CA LEU A 68 -2.81 -3.59 -8.20
C LEU A 68 -1.79 -2.48 -8.48
N LEU A 69 -2.20 -1.40 -9.13
CA LEU A 69 -1.29 -0.36 -9.59
C LEU A 69 -0.53 0.31 -8.43
N LEU A 70 -1.23 0.77 -7.40
CA LEU A 70 -0.57 1.36 -6.22
C LEU A 70 0.37 0.35 -5.56
N ASN A 71 -0.03 -0.93 -5.50
CA ASN A 71 0.73 -1.98 -4.87
C ASN A 71 2.06 -2.19 -5.60
N ARG A 72 2.05 -2.20 -6.95
CA ARG A 72 3.26 -2.24 -7.79
C ARG A 72 4.22 -1.10 -7.41
N VAL A 73 3.71 0.12 -7.27
CA VAL A 73 4.52 1.30 -6.91
C VAL A 73 5.08 1.20 -5.50
N LEU A 74 4.28 0.74 -4.53
CA LEU A 74 4.73 0.56 -3.14
C LEU A 74 5.85 -0.47 -3.00
N VAL A 75 5.91 -1.48 -3.88
CA VAL A 75 6.98 -2.49 -3.87
C VAL A 75 8.10 -2.20 -4.87
N ASN A 76 8.05 -1.09 -5.62
CA ASN A 76 8.99 -0.74 -6.70
C ASN A 76 9.03 -1.75 -7.87
N TYR A 77 7.86 -2.23 -8.32
CA TYR A 77 7.74 -3.14 -9.46
C TYR A 77 7.33 -2.38 -10.74
N PRO A 78 8.02 -2.57 -11.89
CA PRO A 78 7.71 -1.84 -13.12
C PRO A 78 6.26 -2.04 -13.59
N ILE A 79 5.58 -0.93 -13.94
CA ILE A 79 4.19 -0.98 -14.45
C ILE A 79 4.10 -1.72 -15.79
N SER A 80 5.15 -1.68 -16.60
CA SER A 80 5.22 -2.36 -17.90
C SER A 80 5.40 -3.88 -17.79
N GLU A 81 5.84 -4.40 -16.65
CA GLU A 81 5.99 -5.85 -16.48
C GLU A 81 4.62 -6.50 -16.22
N PRO A 82 4.28 -7.61 -16.90
CA PRO A 82 3.01 -8.29 -16.65
C PRO A 82 3.00 -8.88 -15.23
N LEU A 83 1.80 -8.92 -14.64
CA LEU A 83 1.53 -9.68 -13.42
C LEU A 83 0.81 -10.98 -13.77
N PRO A 84 1.00 -12.05 -12.98
CA PRO A 84 0.13 -13.22 -13.07
C PRO A 84 -1.31 -12.82 -12.76
N ARG A 85 -2.29 -13.59 -13.25
CA ARG A 85 -3.71 -13.32 -12.97
C ARG A 85 -4.08 -13.51 -11.51
N ASN A 86 -3.38 -14.43 -10.84
CA ASN A 86 -3.56 -14.74 -9.43
C ASN A 86 -2.23 -15.18 -8.81
N VAL A 87 -2.17 -15.06 -7.49
CA VAL A 87 -1.12 -15.64 -6.65
C VAL A 87 -1.83 -16.26 -5.46
N GLU A 88 -1.59 -17.54 -5.22
CA GLU A 88 -2.06 -18.20 -4.01
C GLU A 88 -1.15 -17.79 -2.84
N LEU A 89 -1.70 -16.99 -1.94
CA LEU A 89 -1.05 -16.64 -0.69
C LEU A 89 -1.13 -17.84 0.25
N THR A 90 -0.02 -18.13 0.91
CA THR A 90 0.07 -19.16 1.94
C THR A 90 -0.64 -18.68 3.21
N GLN A 91 -1.08 -19.62 4.04
CA GLN A 91 -1.69 -19.31 5.34
C GLN A 91 -0.78 -18.42 6.21
N ALA A 92 0.53 -18.66 6.20
CA ALA A 92 1.48 -17.87 6.98
C ALA A 92 1.52 -16.39 6.54
N GLU A 93 1.36 -16.11 5.25
CA GLU A 93 1.33 -14.74 4.74
C GLU A 93 0.03 -14.04 5.10
N THR A 94 -1.12 -14.71 4.93
CA THR A 94 -2.41 -14.14 5.31
C THR A 94 -2.52 -13.92 6.82
N ASP A 95 -2.04 -14.87 7.63
CA ASP A 95 -2.01 -14.74 9.10
C ASP A 95 -1.16 -13.54 9.54
N MET A 96 0.02 -13.34 8.92
CA MET A 96 0.88 -12.20 9.22
C MET A 96 0.23 -10.88 8.81
N ALA A 97 -0.45 -10.84 7.66
CA ALA A 97 -1.20 -9.67 7.21
C ALA A 97 -2.35 -9.31 8.17
N ASP A 98 -3.11 -10.30 8.63
CA ASP A 98 -4.23 -10.11 9.55
C ASP A 98 -3.76 -9.67 10.95
N GLN A 99 -2.66 -10.25 11.43
CA GLN A 99 -2.00 -9.80 12.65
C GLN A 99 -1.50 -8.37 12.52
N MET A 100 -0.92 -7.99 11.38
CA MET A 100 -0.47 -6.62 11.12
C MET A 100 -1.65 -5.64 11.12
N LEU A 101 -2.75 -5.94 10.43
CA LEU A 101 -3.94 -5.09 10.44
C LEU A 101 -4.51 -4.91 11.86
N THR A 102 -4.50 -5.98 12.66
CA THR A 102 -4.91 -5.92 14.07
C THR A 102 -4.00 -5.02 14.89
N ALA A 103 -2.67 -5.13 14.70
CA ALA A 103 -1.69 -4.28 15.37
C ALA A 103 -1.85 -2.79 14.99
N ILE A 104 -2.05 -2.50 13.70
CA ILE A 104 -2.27 -1.14 13.20
C ILE A 104 -3.52 -0.52 13.83
N LYS A 105 -4.64 -1.26 13.85
CA LYS A 105 -5.87 -0.81 14.51
C LYS A 105 -5.70 -0.60 16.00
N THR A 106 -4.89 -1.43 16.66
CA THR A 106 -4.61 -1.29 18.08
C THR A 106 -3.78 -0.04 18.37
N ASN A 107 -2.80 0.26 17.50
CA ASN A 107 -1.94 1.43 17.62
C ASN A 107 -2.68 2.73 17.28
N TRP A 108 -3.67 2.70 16.39
CA TRP A 108 -4.56 3.84 16.14
C TRP A 108 -5.80 3.75 17.03
N ASP A 109 -5.75 4.36 18.21
CA ASP A 109 -6.78 4.23 19.26
C ASP A 109 -8.22 4.38 18.80
N LYS A 110 -8.51 5.30 17.86
CA LYS A 110 -9.85 5.49 17.30
C LYS A 110 -10.37 4.27 16.52
N MET A 111 -9.48 3.42 16.03
CA MET A 111 -9.79 2.22 15.24
C MET A 111 -9.73 0.92 16.03
N ARG A 112 -9.30 0.97 17.30
CA ARG A 112 -9.09 -0.22 18.14
C ARG A 112 -10.31 -1.14 18.17
N ASN A 113 -11.50 -0.55 18.36
CA ASN A 113 -12.76 -1.28 18.51
C ASN A 113 -13.54 -1.46 17.19
N THR A 114 -13.04 -0.94 16.07
CA THR A 114 -13.64 -1.14 14.74
C THR A 114 -13.37 -2.58 14.28
N SER A 115 -14.23 -3.19 13.45
CA SER A 115 -13.88 -4.46 12.79
C SER A 115 -12.75 -4.25 11.77
N VAL A 116 -12.02 -5.32 11.39
CA VAL A 116 -11.01 -5.24 10.32
C VAL A 116 -11.65 -4.78 9.01
N ARG A 117 -12.80 -5.38 8.66
CA ARG A 117 -13.60 -4.97 7.51
C ARG A 117 -14.02 -3.50 7.56
N GLY A 118 -14.50 -3.02 8.72
CA GLY A 118 -14.89 -1.62 8.88
C GLY A 118 -13.70 -0.66 8.69
N PHE A 119 -12.52 -1.04 9.19
CA PHE A 119 -11.29 -0.29 8.97
C PHE A 119 -10.88 -0.28 7.49
N GLN A 120 -10.90 -1.44 6.83
CA GLN A 120 -10.61 -1.59 5.40
C GLN A 120 -11.54 -0.75 4.53
N ASP A 121 -12.86 -0.86 4.74
CA ASP A 121 -13.88 -0.16 3.94
C ASP A 121 -13.83 1.37 4.18
N ALA A 122 -13.53 1.80 5.40
CA ALA A 122 -13.44 3.23 5.73
C ALA A 122 -12.13 3.88 5.26
N PHE A 123 -11.01 3.17 5.37
CA PHE A 123 -9.68 3.77 5.27
C PHE A 123 -8.76 3.13 4.25
N LEU A 124 -8.85 1.85 3.89
CA LEU A 124 -7.94 1.25 2.90
C LEU A 124 -8.53 1.29 1.48
N LYS A 125 -9.83 1.04 1.34
CA LYS A 125 -10.58 1.10 0.06
C LYS A 125 -10.98 2.53 -0.30
N ARG A 126 -9.98 3.34 -0.60
CA ARG A 126 -10.15 4.74 -1.00
C ARG A 126 -9.78 4.94 -2.44
N LYS A 127 -10.66 5.64 -3.16
CA LYS A 127 -10.35 6.15 -4.47
C LYS A 127 -9.26 7.20 -4.35
N GLY A 128 -8.41 7.25 -5.36
CA GLY A 128 -7.38 8.27 -5.45
C GLY A 128 -6.81 8.35 -6.85
N LYS A 129 -5.97 9.37 -7.02
CA LYS A 129 -5.24 9.66 -8.25
C LYS A 129 -3.75 9.58 -7.95
N LEU A 130 -3.06 8.70 -8.67
CA LEU A 130 -1.62 8.52 -8.59
C LEU A 130 -0.97 9.21 -9.78
N GLU A 131 -0.08 10.15 -9.50
CA GLU A 131 0.63 10.95 -10.49
C GLU A 131 2.13 10.60 -10.42
N GLU A 132 2.71 10.24 -11.56
CA GLU A 132 4.14 9.99 -11.70
C GLU A 132 4.85 11.21 -12.28
N SER A 133 5.87 11.71 -11.58
CA SER A 133 6.86 12.63 -12.12
C SER A 133 8.24 11.97 -12.19
N GLU A 134 9.25 12.69 -12.71
CA GLU A 134 10.63 12.19 -12.78
C GLU A 134 11.21 11.87 -11.40
N ASP A 135 10.88 12.68 -10.39
CA ASP A 135 11.51 12.68 -9.08
C ASP A 135 10.66 12.06 -7.96
N ARG A 136 9.36 11.84 -8.17
CA ARG A 136 8.44 11.36 -7.12
C ARG A 136 7.18 10.69 -7.66
N TRP A 137 6.48 10.02 -6.76
CA TRP A 137 5.07 9.69 -6.87
C TRP A 137 4.25 10.65 -6.02
N MET A 138 3.12 11.10 -6.54
CA MET A 138 2.12 11.87 -5.80
C MET A 138 0.82 11.09 -5.77
N LEU A 139 0.29 10.82 -4.58
CA LEU A 139 -1.01 10.19 -4.39
C LEU A 139 -2.00 11.17 -3.78
N LYS A 140 -3.04 11.52 -4.51
CA LYS A 140 -4.17 12.32 -4.04
C LYS A 140 -5.33 11.41 -3.67
N VAL A 141 -5.75 11.41 -2.42
CA VAL A 141 -6.82 10.53 -1.92
C VAL A 141 -8.14 11.29 -1.92
N GLU A 142 -9.20 10.68 -2.45
CA GLU A 142 -10.55 11.27 -2.41
C GLU A 142 -11.03 11.40 -0.97
N GLU A 143 -11.41 12.59 -0.55
CA GLU A 143 -11.84 12.88 0.82
C GLU A 143 -13.25 12.36 1.15
N ARG A 144 -13.47 11.99 2.41
CA ARG A 144 -14.77 11.60 2.96
C ARG A 144 -14.96 12.18 4.36
N ALA A 145 -16.21 12.22 4.84
CA ALA A 145 -16.54 12.77 6.16
C ALA A 145 -15.77 12.12 7.33
N TYR A 146 -15.44 10.83 7.23
CA TYR A 146 -14.69 10.10 8.26
C TYR A 146 -13.21 10.51 8.36
N ASP A 147 -12.68 11.28 7.40
CA ASP A 147 -11.26 11.63 7.32
C ASP A 147 -10.82 12.57 8.44
N ILE A 148 -11.75 13.18 9.17
CA ILE A 148 -11.45 13.87 10.43
C ILE A 148 -10.71 12.97 11.43
N LEU A 149 -10.90 11.66 11.34
CA LEU A 149 -10.20 10.71 12.20
C LEU A 149 -8.71 10.59 11.85
N LEU A 150 -8.28 10.97 10.65
CA LEU A 150 -6.87 10.92 10.23
C LEU A 150 -5.98 11.82 11.11
N ASP A 151 -6.56 12.89 11.67
CA ASP A 151 -5.89 13.81 12.60
C ASP A 151 -5.42 13.09 13.90
N SER A 152 -5.95 11.89 14.17
CA SER A 152 -5.60 11.06 15.32
C SER A 152 -4.65 9.89 15.01
N VAL A 153 -4.16 9.77 13.77
CA VAL A 153 -3.20 8.73 13.39
C VAL A 153 -1.85 9.04 14.06
N PRO A 154 -1.26 8.13 14.86
CA PRO A 154 -0.06 8.44 15.65
C PRO A 154 1.26 8.29 14.88
N TRP A 155 1.23 8.08 13.56
CA TRP A 155 2.41 7.93 12.72
C TRP A 155 2.31 8.79 11.45
N SER A 156 3.47 9.08 10.84
CA SER A 156 3.52 9.75 9.55
C SER A 156 3.25 8.77 8.41
N PHE A 157 2.40 9.17 7.47
CA PHE A 157 2.16 8.48 6.21
C PHE A 157 2.13 9.44 5.00
N LYS A 158 2.30 10.75 5.24
CA LYS A 158 2.19 11.77 4.19
C LYS A 158 3.39 11.80 3.24
N MET A 159 4.57 11.40 3.70
CA MET A 159 5.76 11.29 2.85
C MET A 159 6.63 10.13 3.32
N PHE A 160 7.01 9.25 2.40
CA PHE A 160 7.89 8.13 2.71
C PHE A 160 8.66 7.67 1.46
N ARG A 161 9.78 7.01 1.70
CA ARG A 161 10.54 6.27 0.69
C ARG A 161 11.18 5.06 1.36
N TYR A 162 10.88 3.86 0.87
CA TYR A 162 11.56 2.67 1.38
C TYR A 162 12.95 2.53 0.78
N PRO A 163 13.89 1.84 1.46
CA PRO A 163 15.24 1.61 0.93
C PRO A 163 15.28 0.91 -0.45
N PHE A 164 14.25 0.13 -0.78
CA PHE A 164 14.11 -0.58 -2.06
C PHE A 164 13.34 0.21 -3.14
N GLN A 165 12.98 1.47 -2.88
CA GLN A 165 12.29 2.34 -3.84
C GLN A 165 13.23 3.38 -4.45
N GLU A 166 13.05 3.65 -5.74
CA GLU A 166 13.77 4.72 -6.44
C GLU A 166 13.22 6.10 -6.08
N LYS A 167 11.90 6.26 -6.19
CA LYS A 167 11.18 7.52 -5.99
C LYS A 167 10.48 7.56 -4.62
N PRO A 168 10.48 8.69 -3.91
CA PRO A 168 9.61 8.88 -2.75
C PRO A 168 8.13 8.93 -3.18
N MET A 169 7.25 8.61 -2.23
CA MET A 169 5.82 8.84 -2.29
C MET A 169 5.47 10.06 -1.45
N LEU A 170 4.73 11.00 -2.03
CA LEU A 170 4.05 12.08 -1.34
C LEU A 170 2.54 11.83 -1.39
N VAL A 171 1.85 12.02 -0.28
CA VAL A 171 0.43 11.73 -0.13
C VAL A 171 -0.30 13.01 0.26
N GLU A 172 -1.24 13.42 -0.59
CA GLU A 172 -2.24 14.45 -0.32
C GLU A 172 -3.52 13.75 0.14
N TRP A 173 -3.76 13.82 1.45
CA TRP A 173 -4.98 13.33 2.07
C TRP A 173 -5.30 14.23 3.26
N ARG A 174 -6.29 15.12 3.04
CA ARG A 174 -6.51 16.37 3.79
C ARG A 174 -5.37 17.37 3.70
#